data_AF-A0AAF0MVA4-F1
#
_entry.id   AF-A0AAF0MVA4-F1
#
_cell.length_a   1.000
_cell.length_b   1.000
_cell.length_c   1.000
_cell.angle_alpha   90.00
_cell.angle_beta   90.00
_cell.angle_gamma   90.00
#
_symmetry.space_group_name_H-M   'P 1'
#
loop_
_entity.id
_entity.type
_entity.pdbx_description
1 polymer ?
#
loop_
_entity_poly.entity_id
_entity_poly.type
_entity_poly.pdbx_seq_one_letter_code
_entity_poly.pdbx_strand_id
1 'polypeptide(L)'
;MNRDDFVYSHVSKFGINDGDWRYLTQSAALKFEMDKKGNVSSIYKGLYVYRDRDSEENILPGETWIVSLTLNPKTESNYFAKGIMRIDARFLFDLEKDQMDEIADAVWNNCRKEIEESFASRFEAEKSKLVEEAVAERTAAYKSQIDEANAKVSSLENKIEEDAQIIDSLKKKQTAPEAAPDAAAAIPGFESVGRQFPTEIDVMRIGPDTLYSSDFSGRYSAHVSADRRKLLMVPDANGPVICIENMVTIAGLSYMVPYNGQEHELISKYSPVHGGVLIFIS
;
A
#
# COMPACT_ATOMS: atom_id res chain seq x y z
N MET A 1 4.44 -32.34 14.19
CA MET A 1 3.55 -33.48 13.86
C MET A 1 4.17 -34.72 14.48
N ASN A 2 3.44 -35.49 15.29
CA ASN A 2 3.97 -36.72 15.89
C ASN A 2 4.05 -37.81 14.81
N ARG A 3 5.02 -38.72 14.91
CA ARG A 3 5.24 -39.81 13.94
C ARG A 3 3.98 -40.66 13.77
N ASP A 4 3.26 -40.88 14.85
CA ASP A 4 2.05 -41.72 14.86
C ASP A 4 0.92 -41.06 14.06
N ASP A 5 0.79 -39.72 14.10
CA ASP A 5 -0.22 -38.98 13.33
C ASP A 5 0.07 -38.97 11.82
N PHE A 6 1.36 -38.89 11.45
CA PHE A 6 1.79 -38.95 10.05
C PHE A 6 1.55 -40.35 9.46
N VAL A 7 1.87 -41.40 10.20
CA VAL A 7 1.66 -42.79 9.77
C VAL A 7 0.17 -43.08 9.60
N TYR A 8 -0.68 -42.69 10.57
CA TYR A 8 -2.13 -42.96 10.49
C TYR A 8 -2.83 -42.26 9.32
N SER A 9 -2.43 -41.02 9.01
CA SER A 9 -3.01 -40.25 7.90
C SER A 9 -2.63 -40.81 6.52
N HIS A 10 -1.48 -41.47 6.40
CA HIS A 10 -1.00 -42.05 5.13
C HIS A 10 -1.43 -43.51 4.92
N VAL A 11 -1.55 -44.30 5.99
CA VAL A 11 -2.11 -45.67 5.96
C VAL A 11 -3.53 -45.67 5.37
N SER A 12 -4.35 -44.70 5.79
CA SER A 12 -5.73 -44.54 5.31
C SER A 12 -5.83 -44.04 3.85
N LYS A 13 -4.86 -43.24 3.38
CA LYS A 13 -4.83 -42.71 2.01
C LYS A 13 -4.29 -43.70 0.96
N PHE A 14 -3.30 -44.52 1.31
CA PHE A 14 -2.55 -45.33 0.34
C PHE A 14 -2.61 -46.85 0.55
N GLY A 15 -3.34 -47.34 1.56
CA GLY A 15 -3.57 -48.78 1.77
C GLY A 15 -2.33 -49.58 2.19
N ILE A 16 -1.32 -48.91 2.75
CA ILE A 16 -0.04 -49.49 3.19
C ILE A 16 -0.18 -50.00 4.63
N ASN A 17 0.25 -51.23 4.92
CA ASN A 17 0.05 -51.88 6.23
C ASN A 17 1.24 -51.61 7.18
N ASP A 18 1.07 -51.77 8.50
CA ASP A 18 2.13 -51.52 9.51
C ASP A 18 3.44 -52.31 9.28
N GLY A 19 3.35 -53.46 8.59
CA GLY A 19 4.50 -54.27 8.21
C GLY A 19 5.41 -53.61 7.16
N ASP A 20 4.82 -52.83 6.24
CA ASP A 20 5.54 -52.16 5.16
C ASP A 20 6.33 -50.95 5.69
N TRP A 21 5.84 -50.33 6.77
CA TRP A 21 6.51 -49.22 7.46
C TRP A 21 7.81 -49.63 8.14
N ARG A 22 7.98 -50.90 8.55
CA ARG A 22 9.18 -51.36 9.28
C ARG A 22 10.48 -51.04 8.53
N TYR A 23 10.47 -51.12 7.20
CA TYR A 23 11.62 -50.78 6.35
C TYR A 23 11.88 -49.26 6.26
N LEU A 24 10.85 -48.44 6.43
CA LEU A 24 10.93 -46.98 6.46
C LEU A 24 11.28 -46.43 7.85
N THR A 25 11.09 -47.22 8.92
CA THR A 25 11.34 -46.76 10.30
C THR A 25 12.81 -46.45 10.62
N GLN A 26 13.73 -46.91 9.78
CA GLN A 26 15.16 -46.59 9.85
C GLN A 26 15.62 -45.81 8.63
N SER A 27 14.72 -45.10 7.94
CA SER A 27 15.08 -44.21 6.84
C SER A 27 15.44 -42.81 7.35
N ALA A 28 16.44 -42.18 6.75
CA ALA A 28 16.81 -40.79 7.02
C ALA A 28 17.33 -40.10 5.77
N ALA A 29 17.07 -38.80 5.63
CA ALA A 29 17.75 -37.94 4.67
C ALA A 29 19.04 -37.41 5.32
N LEU A 30 20.19 -37.80 4.79
CA LEU A 30 21.50 -37.48 5.36
C LEU A 30 22.42 -36.89 4.31
N LYS A 31 23.12 -35.81 4.68
CA LYS A 31 24.25 -35.28 3.93
C LYS A 31 25.52 -36.01 4.35
N PHE A 32 26.27 -36.53 3.38
CA PHE A 32 27.52 -37.22 3.63
C PHE A 32 28.70 -36.30 3.35
N GLU A 33 29.67 -36.29 4.26
CA GLU A 33 30.87 -35.47 4.15
C GLU A 33 32.12 -36.36 4.27
N MET A 34 33.22 -35.90 3.70
CA MET A 34 34.52 -36.56 3.86
C MET A 34 35.15 -36.11 5.17
N ASP A 35 35.47 -37.07 6.05
CA ASP A 35 36.23 -36.80 7.26
C ASP A 35 37.72 -36.55 6.95
N LYS A 36 38.47 -36.07 7.97
CA LYS A 36 39.93 -35.83 7.85
C LYS A 36 40.74 -37.09 7.55
N LYS A 37 40.15 -38.28 7.69
CA LYS A 37 40.77 -39.59 7.43
C LYS A 37 40.37 -40.15 6.05
N GLY A 38 39.61 -39.40 5.26
CA GLY A 38 39.13 -39.79 3.93
C GLY A 38 37.88 -40.67 3.92
N ASN A 39 37.22 -40.88 5.06
CA ASN A 39 35.98 -41.65 5.12
C ASN A 39 34.77 -40.77 4.80
N VAL A 40 33.84 -41.31 4.00
CA VAL A 40 32.54 -40.69 3.76
C VAL A 40 31.59 -41.10 4.87
N SER A 41 31.11 -40.13 5.64
CA SER A 41 30.21 -40.40 6.77
C SER A 41 29.21 -39.28 7.00
N SER A 42 28.15 -39.61 7.72
CA SER A 42 27.17 -38.65 8.25
C SER A 42 26.92 -38.92 9.74
N ILE A 43 26.01 -38.16 10.35
CA ILE A 43 25.64 -38.32 11.75
C ILE A 43 24.12 -38.47 11.84
N TYR A 44 23.66 -39.50 12.54
CA TYR A 44 22.25 -39.72 12.83
C TYR A 44 22.09 -40.06 14.30
N LYS A 45 21.26 -39.28 15.01
CA LYS A 45 21.02 -39.41 16.46
C LYS A 45 22.31 -39.50 17.29
N GLY A 46 23.34 -38.72 16.91
CA GLY A 46 24.62 -38.66 17.61
C GLY A 46 25.60 -39.80 17.30
N LEU A 47 25.22 -40.78 16.48
CA LEU A 47 26.11 -41.86 16.04
C LEU A 47 26.58 -41.64 14.60
N TYR A 48 27.80 -42.11 14.31
CA TYR A 48 28.32 -42.08 12.95
C TYR A 48 27.53 -43.01 12.04
N VAL A 49 27.29 -42.54 10.83
CA VAL A 49 26.66 -43.30 9.76
C VAL A 49 27.70 -43.46 8.65
N TYR A 50 28.13 -44.69 8.41
CA TYR A 50 29.05 -45.01 7.33
C TYR A 50 28.29 -45.57 6.14
N ARG A 51 28.81 -45.37 4.93
CA ARG A 51 28.29 -46.07 3.75
C ARG A 51 28.40 -47.59 3.96
N ASP A 52 27.34 -48.30 3.62
CA ASP A 52 27.39 -49.75 3.51
C ASP A 52 28.28 -50.12 2.31
N ARG A 53 29.25 -51.02 2.51
CA ARG A 53 30.16 -51.45 1.45
C ARG A 53 29.52 -52.47 0.51
N ASP A 54 28.46 -53.12 0.97
CA ASP A 54 27.72 -54.13 0.21
C ASP A 54 26.55 -53.51 -0.56
N SER A 55 26.35 -52.19 -0.45
CA SER A 55 25.38 -51.43 -1.23
C SER A 55 25.89 -51.23 -2.67
N GLU A 56 25.02 -51.45 -3.65
CA GLU A 56 25.30 -51.15 -5.06
C GLU A 56 25.51 -49.65 -5.30
N GLU A 57 24.80 -48.80 -4.53
CA GLU A 57 24.90 -47.36 -4.61
C GLU A 57 26.17 -46.82 -3.94
N ASN A 58 26.95 -46.05 -4.70
CA ASN A 58 28.18 -45.43 -4.22
C ASN A 58 27.94 -43.98 -3.80
N ILE A 59 27.63 -43.78 -2.51
CA ILE A 59 27.44 -42.46 -1.91
C ILE A 59 28.77 -41.67 -1.89
N LEU A 60 28.79 -40.51 -2.53
CA LEU A 60 29.98 -39.65 -2.63
C LEU A 60 29.96 -38.52 -1.57
N PRO A 61 31.15 -37.96 -1.23
CA PRO A 61 31.22 -36.80 -0.36
C PRO A 61 30.48 -35.59 -0.96
N GLY A 62 29.78 -34.84 -0.11
CA GLY A 62 28.99 -33.67 -0.49
C GLY A 62 27.56 -34.01 -0.95
N GLU A 63 27.25 -35.28 -1.21
CA GLU A 63 25.92 -35.70 -1.64
C GLU A 63 24.94 -35.84 -0.47
N THR A 64 23.66 -35.61 -0.75
CA THR A 64 22.55 -35.84 0.18
C THR A 64 21.70 -36.99 -0.32
N TRP A 65 21.40 -37.95 0.55
CA TRP A 65 20.70 -39.18 0.19
C TRP A 65 19.60 -39.49 1.20
N ILE A 66 18.48 -40.01 0.70
CA ILE A 66 17.57 -40.83 1.49
C ILE A 66 18.21 -42.21 1.61
N VAL A 67 18.49 -42.64 2.83
CA VAL A 67 19.18 -43.90 3.12
C VAL A 67 18.36 -44.76 4.06
N SER A 68 18.49 -46.08 3.91
CA SER A 68 18.08 -47.05 4.93
C SER A 68 19.25 -47.25 5.88
N LEU A 69 19.02 -47.09 7.18
CA LEU A 69 20.01 -47.25 8.21
C LEU A 69 19.91 -48.64 8.82
N THR A 70 21.04 -49.30 9.04
CA THR A 70 21.15 -50.53 9.81
C THR A 70 22.15 -50.32 10.93
N LEU A 71 21.73 -50.49 12.18
CA LEU A 71 22.65 -50.37 13.33
C LEU A 71 23.70 -51.47 13.23
N ASN A 72 24.98 -51.13 13.46
CA ASN A 72 26.06 -52.11 13.44
C ASN A 72 25.81 -53.19 14.52
N PRO A 73 25.53 -54.45 14.14
CA PRO A 73 25.15 -55.48 15.10
C PRO A 73 26.32 -55.92 15.99
N LYS A 74 27.56 -55.55 15.64
CA LYS A 74 28.77 -55.95 16.39
C LYS A 74 29.14 -54.98 17.49
N THR A 75 28.91 -53.68 17.29
CA THR A 75 29.39 -52.63 18.21
C THR A 75 28.29 -51.69 18.69
N GLU A 76 27.12 -51.68 18.03
CA GLU A 76 25.99 -50.78 18.31
C GLU A 76 26.35 -49.28 18.37
N SER A 77 27.54 -48.92 17.88
CA SER A 77 28.15 -47.60 18.01
C SER A 77 28.07 -46.76 16.74
N ASN A 78 27.57 -47.34 15.65
CA ASN A 78 27.44 -46.70 14.35
C ASN A 78 26.31 -47.34 13.54
N TYR A 79 25.83 -46.63 12.54
CA TYR A 79 24.93 -47.17 11.51
C TYR A 79 25.69 -47.40 10.21
N PHE A 80 25.17 -48.31 9.40
CA PHE A 80 25.47 -48.45 7.99
C PHE A 80 24.31 -47.92 7.17
N ALA A 81 24.60 -47.09 6.17
CA ALA A 81 23.64 -46.50 5.26
C ALA A 81 23.67 -47.22 3.91
N LYS A 82 22.53 -47.76 3.52
CA LYS A 82 22.25 -48.22 2.17
C LYS A 82 21.50 -47.12 1.42
N GLY A 83 22.04 -46.68 0.27
CA GLY A 83 21.42 -45.66 -0.56
C GLY A 83 20.06 -46.12 -1.09
N ILE A 84 19.02 -45.31 -0.91
CA ILE A 84 17.71 -45.53 -1.54
C ILE A 84 17.57 -44.56 -2.72
N MET A 85 17.80 -43.27 -2.47
CA MET A 85 17.62 -42.24 -3.48
C MET A 85 18.49 -41.03 -3.18
N ARG A 86 19.16 -40.50 -4.22
CA ARG A 86 19.93 -39.25 -4.12
C ARG A 86 19.00 -38.05 -4.20
N ILE A 87 19.13 -37.12 -3.27
CA ILE A 87 18.46 -35.82 -3.32
C ILE A 87 19.38 -34.87 -4.08
N ASP A 88 19.12 -34.72 -5.37
CA ASP A 88 19.81 -33.78 -6.26
C ASP A 88 18.81 -32.87 -6.98
N ALA A 89 19.29 -32.02 -7.88
CA ALA A 89 18.43 -31.14 -8.64
C ALA A 89 17.39 -31.92 -9.48
N ARG A 90 17.74 -33.10 -10.01
CA ARG A 90 16.81 -33.91 -10.81
C ARG A 90 15.68 -34.45 -9.95
N PHE A 91 16.01 -34.96 -8.76
CA PHE A 91 15.01 -35.36 -7.78
C PHE A 91 13.99 -34.24 -7.54
N LEU A 92 14.44 -33.00 -7.37
CA LEU A 92 13.54 -31.85 -7.18
C LEU A 92 12.70 -31.52 -8.43
N PHE A 93 13.26 -31.68 -9.63
CA PHE A 93 12.51 -31.44 -10.87
C PHE A 93 11.47 -32.53 -11.17
N ASP A 94 11.70 -33.74 -10.68
CA ASP A 94 10.79 -34.88 -10.87
C ASP A 94 9.62 -34.87 -9.87
N LEU A 95 9.62 -33.97 -8.88
CA LEU A 95 8.52 -33.81 -7.93
C LEU A 95 7.30 -33.17 -8.59
N GLU A 96 6.12 -33.74 -8.32
CA GLU A 96 4.86 -33.14 -8.72
C GLU A 96 4.57 -31.87 -7.90
N LYS A 97 3.70 -31.02 -8.44
CA LYS A 97 3.35 -29.73 -7.80
C LYS A 97 2.86 -29.92 -6.35
N ASP A 98 1.98 -30.89 -6.13
CA ASP A 98 1.42 -31.15 -4.80
C ASP A 98 2.50 -31.60 -3.80
N GLN A 99 3.49 -32.37 -4.26
CA GLN A 99 4.64 -32.81 -3.44
C GLN A 99 5.58 -31.65 -3.12
N MET A 100 5.80 -30.76 -4.08
CA MET A 100 6.58 -29.54 -3.88
C MET A 100 5.91 -28.59 -2.88
N ASP A 101 4.59 -28.43 -2.97
CA ASP A 101 3.82 -27.59 -2.05
C ASP A 101 3.87 -28.15 -0.61
N GLU A 102 3.74 -29.48 -0.45
CA GLU A 102 3.89 -30.12 0.87
C GLU A 102 5.29 -29.97 1.47
N ILE A 103 6.35 -30.12 0.65
CA ILE A 103 7.74 -29.89 1.08
C ILE A 103 7.95 -28.42 1.43
N ALA A 104 7.45 -27.49 0.62
CA ALA A 104 7.57 -26.06 0.86
C ALA A 104 6.88 -25.67 2.18
N ASP A 105 5.68 -26.18 2.43
CA ASP A 105 4.97 -25.93 3.70
C ASP A 105 5.72 -26.52 4.89
N ALA A 106 6.26 -27.73 4.77
CA ALA A 106 7.05 -28.35 5.83
C ALA A 106 8.34 -27.57 6.11
N VAL A 107 9.06 -27.15 5.06
CA VAL A 107 10.27 -26.34 5.17
C VAL A 107 9.96 -24.97 5.76
N TRP A 108 8.90 -24.31 5.29
CA TRP A 108 8.47 -23.02 5.80
C TRP A 108 8.11 -23.11 7.28
N ASN A 109 7.31 -24.09 7.70
CA ASN A 109 6.87 -24.19 9.09
C ASN A 109 7.99 -24.57 10.06
N ASN A 110 8.95 -25.40 9.66
CA ASN A 110 10.00 -25.88 10.55
C ASN A 110 11.28 -25.01 10.51
N CYS A 111 11.58 -24.39 9.38
CA CYS A 111 12.82 -23.63 9.16
C CYS A 111 12.56 -22.14 8.95
N ARG A 112 11.34 -21.66 9.22
CA ARG A 112 10.92 -20.26 8.99
C ARG A 112 11.95 -19.24 9.44
N LYS A 113 12.43 -19.39 10.67
CA LYS A 113 13.32 -18.42 11.31
C LYS A 113 14.68 -18.35 10.60
N GLU A 114 15.26 -19.50 10.26
CA GLU A 114 16.54 -19.57 9.55
C GLU A 114 16.41 -19.02 8.11
N ILE A 115 15.29 -19.30 7.46
CA ILE A 115 14.95 -18.75 6.15
C ILE A 115 14.84 -17.23 6.24
N GLU A 116 14.00 -16.71 7.14
CA GLU A 116 13.80 -15.27 7.35
C GLU A 116 15.12 -14.57 7.69
N GLU A 117 15.97 -15.12 8.55
CA GLU A 117 17.30 -14.56 8.87
C GLU A 117 18.23 -14.54 7.65
N SER A 118 18.22 -15.60 6.83
CA SER A 118 19.05 -15.67 5.62
C SER A 118 18.63 -14.67 4.54
N PHE A 119 17.33 -14.32 4.50
CA PHE A 119 16.77 -13.35 3.55
C PHE A 119 16.67 -11.93 4.10
N ALA A 120 16.69 -11.74 5.42
CA ALA A 120 16.49 -10.45 6.08
C ALA A 120 17.41 -9.35 5.52
N SER A 121 18.71 -9.66 5.35
CA SER A 121 19.65 -8.68 4.81
C SER A 121 19.33 -8.27 3.38
N ARG A 122 18.91 -9.21 2.52
CA ARG A 122 18.54 -8.91 1.14
C ARG A 122 17.20 -8.19 1.05
N PHE A 123 16.25 -8.59 1.88
CA PHE A 123 14.92 -8.01 1.95
C PHE A 123 14.98 -6.55 2.43
N GLU A 124 15.74 -6.28 3.50
CA GLU A 124 15.92 -4.92 4.01
C GLU A 124 16.69 -4.04 3.00
N ALA A 125 17.69 -4.59 2.31
CA ALA A 125 18.41 -3.85 1.26
C ALA A 125 17.47 -3.46 0.10
N GLU A 126 16.65 -4.40 -0.39
CA GLU A 126 15.72 -4.13 -1.49
C GLU A 126 14.62 -3.13 -1.06
N LYS A 127 14.10 -3.27 0.16
CA LYS A 127 13.14 -2.34 0.73
C LYS A 127 13.73 -0.94 0.88
N SER A 128 14.97 -0.82 1.37
CA SER A 128 15.66 0.47 1.48
C SER A 128 15.81 1.13 0.11
N LYS A 129 16.22 0.34 -0.90
CA LYS A 129 16.35 0.82 -2.28
C LYS A 129 15.03 1.33 -2.85
N LEU A 130 13.93 0.58 -2.69
CA LEU A 130 12.60 1.02 -3.14
C LEU A 130 12.14 2.30 -2.43
N VAL A 131 12.42 2.44 -1.14
CA VAL A 131 12.11 3.65 -0.38
C VAL A 131 12.93 4.83 -0.89
N GLU A 132 14.24 4.64 -1.14
CA GLU A 132 15.10 5.68 -1.69
C GLU A 132 14.64 6.14 -3.08
N GLU A 133 14.29 5.20 -3.97
CA GLU A 133 13.77 5.51 -5.30
C GLU A 133 12.45 6.29 -5.22
N ALA A 134 11.50 5.85 -4.38
CA ALA A 134 10.23 6.53 -4.20
C ALA A 134 10.38 7.93 -3.57
N VAL A 135 11.33 8.09 -2.64
CA VAL A 135 11.65 9.39 -2.04
C VAL A 135 12.29 10.31 -3.09
N ALA A 136 13.22 9.81 -3.90
CA ALA A 136 13.86 10.59 -4.96
C ALA A 136 12.84 11.07 -6.00
N GLU A 137 11.94 10.19 -6.44
CA GLU A 137 10.88 10.53 -7.40
C GLU A 137 9.94 11.60 -6.85
N ARG A 138 9.45 11.44 -5.61
CA ARG A 138 8.60 12.44 -4.96
C ARG A 138 9.32 13.77 -4.76
N THR A 139 10.59 13.73 -4.37
CA THR A 139 11.40 14.94 -4.16
C THR A 139 11.61 15.69 -5.47
N ALA A 140 11.87 14.99 -6.56
CA ALA A 140 11.97 15.59 -7.89
C ALA A 140 10.64 16.22 -8.35
N ALA A 141 9.51 15.54 -8.12
CA ALA A 141 8.19 16.06 -8.43
C ALA A 141 7.85 17.33 -7.64
N TYR A 142 8.09 17.33 -6.32
CA TYR A 142 7.86 18.53 -5.50
C TYR A 142 8.78 19.68 -5.88
N LYS A 143 10.04 19.39 -6.20
CA LYS A 143 10.97 20.43 -6.67
C LYS A 143 10.46 21.08 -7.96
N SER A 144 10.00 20.28 -8.92
CA SER A 144 9.41 20.82 -10.16
C SER A 144 8.17 21.68 -9.90
N GLN A 145 7.31 21.28 -8.95
CA GLN A 145 6.14 22.08 -8.57
C GLN A 145 6.53 23.40 -7.89
N ILE A 146 7.55 23.39 -7.03
CA ILE A 146 8.10 24.59 -6.40
C ILE A 146 8.67 25.53 -7.47
N ASP A 147 9.43 25.01 -8.42
CA ASP A 147 10.02 25.81 -9.49
C ASP A 147 8.93 26.45 -10.38
N GLU A 148 7.87 25.71 -10.72
CA GLU A 148 6.72 26.24 -11.46
C GLU A 148 5.96 27.30 -10.67
N ALA A 149 5.73 27.07 -9.37
CA ALA A 149 5.07 28.02 -8.49
C ALA A 149 5.88 29.32 -8.37
N ASN A 150 7.21 29.21 -8.20
CA ASN A 150 8.11 30.35 -8.15
C ASN A 150 8.10 31.16 -9.47
N ALA A 151 8.07 30.48 -10.62
CA ALA A 151 7.95 31.14 -11.91
C ALA A 151 6.62 31.93 -12.06
N LYS A 152 5.51 31.35 -11.58
CA LYS A 152 4.21 32.03 -11.55
C LYS A 152 4.21 33.24 -10.62
N VAL A 153 4.79 33.12 -9.42
CA VAL A 153 4.93 34.23 -8.48
C VAL A 153 5.70 35.37 -9.11
N SER A 154 6.86 35.09 -9.72
CA SER A 154 7.66 36.12 -10.40
C SER A 154 6.89 36.79 -11.55
N SER A 155 6.12 36.04 -12.33
CA SER A 155 5.27 36.64 -13.38
C SER A 155 4.15 37.52 -12.81
N LEU A 156 3.57 37.17 -11.67
CA LEU A 156 2.52 37.95 -11.03
C LEU A 156 3.09 39.23 -10.41
N GLU A 157 4.27 39.15 -9.79
CA GLU A 157 4.99 40.32 -9.26
C GLU A 157 5.27 41.35 -10.36
N ASN A 158 5.76 40.91 -11.53
CA ASN A 158 5.99 41.80 -12.67
C ASN A 158 4.70 42.48 -13.15
N LYS A 159 3.58 41.75 -13.22
CA LYS A 159 2.27 42.33 -13.60
C LYS A 159 1.77 43.34 -12.58
N ILE A 160 1.95 43.08 -11.29
CA ILE A 160 1.59 44.03 -10.23
C ILE A 160 2.42 45.31 -10.38
N GLU A 161 3.70 45.19 -10.71
CA GLU A 161 4.56 46.36 -10.95
C GLU A 161 4.13 47.15 -12.20
N GLU A 162 3.81 46.46 -13.31
CA GLU A 162 3.26 47.08 -14.52
C GLU A 162 1.94 47.82 -14.23
N ASP A 163 1.00 47.14 -13.55
CA ASP A 163 -0.30 47.71 -13.17
C ASP A 163 -0.12 48.93 -12.26
N ALA A 164 0.83 48.89 -11.32
CA ALA A 164 1.15 50.03 -10.45
C ALA A 164 1.65 51.24 -11.25
N GLN A 165 2.52 51.02 -12.25
CA GLN A 165 3.01 52.09 -13.14
C GLN A 165 1.89 52.68 -14.02
N ILE A 166 0.97 51.84 -14.51
CA ILE A 166 -0.21 52.28 -15.27
C ILE A 166 -1.13 53.13 -14.39
N ILE A 167 -1.42 52.67 -13.17
CA ILE A 167 -2.26 53.40 -12.20
C ILE A 167 -1.64 54.77 -11.87
N ASP A 168 -0.33 54.85 -11.63
CA ASP A 168 0.35 56.12 -11.35
C ASP A 168 0.26 57.08 -12.55
N SER A 169 0.43 56.56 -13.76
CA SER A 169 0.31 57.34 -15.00
C SER A 169 -1.11 57.87 -15.23
N LEU A 170 -2.14 57.08 -14.92
CA LEU A 170 -3.54 57.49 -15.01
C LEU A 170 -3.91 58.53 -13.95
N LYS A 171 -3.42 58.39 -12.72
CA LYS A 171 -3.60 59.39 -11.65
C LYS A 171 -2.97 60.74 -12.00
N LYS A 172 -1.80 60.75 -12.65
CA LYS A 172 -1.16 61.97 -13.15
C LYS A 172 -1.97 62.63 -14.28
N LYS A 173 -2.67 61.85 -15.11
CA LYS A 173 -3.57 62.39 -16.14
C LYS A 173 -4.87 62.97 -15.55
N GLN A 174 -5.39 62.41 -14.46
CA GLN A 174 -6.57 62.94 -13.75
C GLN A 174 -6.29 64.21 -12.92
N THR A 175 -5.03 64.52 -12.62
CA THR A 175 -4.63 65.73 -11.87
C THR A 175 -4.29 66.93 -12.77
N ALA A 176 -4.43 66.81 -14.09
CA ALA A 176 -4.46 67.97 -14.97
C ALA A 176 -5.82 68.71 -14.79
N PRO A 177 -5.82 70.02 -14.51
CA PRO A 177 -7.04 70.73 -14.13
C PRO A 177 -7.93 70.95 -15.35
N GLU A 178 -8.89 70.07 -15.56
CA GLU A 178 -10.05 70.34 -16.40
C GLU A 178 -11.18 70.82 -15.49
N ALA A 179 -11.56 72.08 -15.66
CA ALA A 179 -12.63 72.72 -14.94
C ALA A 179 -13.92 71.91 -15.08
N ALA A 180 -14.48 71.43 -13.98
CA ALA A 180 -15.76 70.76 -13.95
C ALA A 180 -16.90 71.76 -14.20
N PRO A 181 -17.85 71.47 -15.09
CA PRO A 181 -19.24 71.79 -14.83
C PRO A 181 -19.86 70.70 -13.96
N ASP A 182 -20.61 71.18 -12.99
CA ASP A 182 -21.48 70.43 -12.08
C ASP A 182 -22.46 69.53 -12.86
N ALA A 183 -22.53 68.25 -12.51
CA ALA A 183 -23.59 67.35 -12.98
C ALA A 183 -23.75 66.15 -12.05
N ALA A 184 -24.62 66.32 -11.05
CA ALA A 184 -25.41 65.23 -10.51
C ALA A 184 -26.12 64.49 -11.65
N ALA A 185 -25.65 63.30 -12.00
CA ALA A 185 -26.39 62.35 -12.84
C ALA A 185 -26.01 60.92 -12.44
N ALA A 186 -26.94 60.25 -11.76
CA ALA A 186 -26.91 58.81 -11.59
C ALA A 186 -26.86 58.14 -12.98
N ILE A 187 -25.95 57.18 -13.16
CA ILE A 187 -25.93 56.32 -14.34
C ILE A 187 -26.97 55.21 -14.11
N PRO A 188 -28.06 55.13 -14.91
CA PRO A 188 -29.00 54.02 -14.85
C PRO A 188 -28.42 52.84 -15.64
N GLY A 189 -28.37 51.64 -15.03
CA GLY A 189 -28.16 50.39 -15.80
C GLY A 189 -27.07 49.42 -15.33
N PHE A 190 -26.37 49.65 -14.21
CA PHE A 190 -25.55 48.60 -13.59
C PHE A 190 -26.38 47.84 -12.55
N GLU A 191 -27.18 46.89 -13.03
CA GLU A 191 -27.77 45.88 -12.16
C GLU A 191 -26.65 44.92 -11.73
N SER A 192 -26.11 45.14 -10.52
CA SER A 192 -25.36 44.10 -9.83
C SER A 192 -26.31 42.94 -9.60
N VAL A 193 -26.15 41.85 -10.35
CA VAL A 193 -26.78 40.56 -10.04
C VAL A 193 -26.01 39.93 -8.85
N GLY A 194 -25.91 40.67 -7.76
CA GLY A 194 -25.43 40.21 -6.47
C GLY A 194 -26.66 39.88 -5.65
N ARG A 195 -27.11 38.62 -5.69
CA ARG A 195 -28.10 38.16 -4.72
C ARG A 195 -27.47 38.30 -3.34
N GLN A 196 -28.05 39.16 -2.51
CA GLN A 196 -27.72 39.24 -1.10
C GLN A 196 -28.19 37.93 -0.47
N PHE A 197 -27.26 37.04 -0.13
CA PHE A 197 -27.58 35.91 0.73
C PHE A 197 -27.94 36.44 2.13
N PRO A 198 -28.96 35.89 2.78
CA PRO A 198 -29.21 36.19 4.18
C PRO A 198 -27.97 35.88 5.02
N THR A 199 -27.75 36.66 6.07
CA THR A 199 -26.56 36.57 6.95
C THR A 199 -26.41 35.20 7.62
N GLU A 200 -27.55 34.52 7.79
CA GLU A 200 -27.67 33.15 8.27
C GLU A 200 -28.31 32.32 7.15
N ILE A 201 -27.67 31.21 6.80
CA ILE A 201 -28.13 30.28 5.76
C ILE A 201 -28.23 28.94 6.46
N ASP A 202 -29.42 28.36 6.48
CA ASP A 202 -29.64 27.07 7.09
C ASP A 202 -29.30 25.98 6.08
N VAL A 203 -28.32 25.14 6.41
CA VAL A 203 -27.88 24.04 5.56
C VAL A 203 -28.13 22.73 6.29
N MET A 204 -28.94 21.87 5.70
CA MET A 204 -29.19 20.52 6.19
C MET A 204 -28.41 19.50 5.39
N ARG A 205 -27.83 18.51 6.07
CA ARG A 205 -27.31 17.31 5.43
C ARG A 205 -28.40 16.25 5.38
N ILE A 206 -28.92 15.99 4.19
CA ILE A 206 -30.04 15.06 3.97
C ILE A 206 -29.62 13.71 3.38
N GLY A 207 -28.33 13.57 3.05
CA GLY A 207 -27.79 12.33 2.51
C GLY A 207 -26.28 12.19 2.66
N PRO A 208 -25.69 11.10 2.18
CA PRO A 208 -24.25 10.87 2.27
C PRO A 208 -23.45 12.00 1.61
N ASP A 209 -23.88 12.44 0.44
CA ASP A 209 -23.22 13.50 -0.34
C ASP A 209 -24.14 14.70 -0.63
N THR A 210 -25.32 14.75 -0.03
CA THR A 210 -26.37 15.71 -0.39
C THR A 210 -26.63 16.71 0.72
N LEU A 211 -26.58 17.99 0.35
CA LEU A 211 -26.95 19.10 1.21
C LEU A 211 -28.20 19.79 0.66
N TYR A 212 -29.04 20.26 1.56
CA TYR A 212 -30.25 21.01 1.27
C TYR A 212 -30.18 22.37 1.94
N SER A 213 -30.61 23.40 1.23
CA SER A 213 -30.87 24.73 1.80
C SER A 213 -31.88 25.46 0.93
N SER A 214 -32.86 26.13 1.53
CA SER A 214 -33.82 26.97 0.81
C SER A 214 -33.16 28.08 -0.02
N ASP A 215 -31.93 28.46 0.34
CA ASP A 215 -31.18 29.54 -0.31
C ASP A 215 -30.28 29.04 -1.44
N PHE A 216 -30.14 27.72 -1.64
CA PHE A 216 -29.34 27.18 -2.73
C PHE A 216 -30.00 27.43 -4.09
N SER A 217 -29.25 28.00 -5.03
CA SER A 217 -29.72 28.26 -6.39
C SER A 217 -28.57 28.29 -7.40
N GLY A 218 -28.84 27.83 -8.62
CA GLY A 218 -27.87 27.87 -9.71
C GLY A 218 -26.75 26.83 -9.58
N ARG A 219 -25.51 27.28 -9.76
CA ARG A 219 -24.31 26.45 -9.76
C ARG A 219 -23.26 27.02 -8.82
N TYR A 220 -22.44 26.14 -8.28
CA TYR A 220 -21.44 26.44 -7.27
C TYR A 220 -20.11 25.78 -7.58
N SER A 221 -19.03 26.46 -7.19
CA SER A 221 -17.71 25.88 -7.02
C SER A 221 -17.49 25.58 -5.54
N ALA A 222 -17.26 24.31 -5.23
CA ALA A 222 -17.09 23.81 -3.86
C ALA A 222 -15.61 23.63 -3.54
N HIS A 223 -15.15 24.25 -2.46
CA HIS A 223 -13.77 24.20 -2.00
C HIS A 223 -13.72 23.66 -0.57
N VAL A 224 -12.90 22.63 -0.36
CA VAL A 224 -12.68 22.04 0.97
C VAL A 224 -11.41 22.65 1.57
N SER A 225 -11.46 23.02 2.84
CA SER A 225 -10.29 23.51 3.56
C SER A 225 -9.21 22.42 3.71
N ALA A 226 -7.94 22.82 3.87
CA ALA A 226 -6.82 21.90 4.02
C ALA A 226 -6.96 20.94 5.22
N ASP A 227 -7.60 21.39 6.30
CA ASP A 227 -7.92 20.59 7.49
C ASP A 227 -9.17 19.70 7.33
N ARG A 228 -9.86 19.77 6.18
CA ARG A 228 -11.08 19.03 5.84
C ARG A 228 -12.28 19.26 6.77
N ARG A 229 -12.28 20.38 7.50
CA ARG A 229 -13.35 20.72 8.46
C ARG A 229 -14.34 21.76 7.94
N LYS A 230 -14.04 22.41 6.81
CA LYS A 230 -14.87 23.47 6.24
C LYS A 230 -15.05 23.27 4.75
N LEU A 231 -16.26 23.57 4.31
CA LEU A 231 -16.67 23.54 2.92
C LEU A 231 -17.15 24.92 2.52
N LEU A 232 -16.53 25.52 1.53
CA LEU A 232 -16.93 26.81 0.97
C LEU A 232 -17.62 26.58 -0.37
N MET A 233 -18.86 27.04 -0.48
CA MET A 233 -19.63 27.04 -1.72
C MET A 233 -19.72 28.46 -2.27
N VAL A 234 -19.07 28.71 -3.40
CA VAL A 234 -19.09 30.00 -4.08
C VAL A 234 -20.00 29.91 -5.31
N PRO A 235 -20.98 30.82 -5.49
CA PRO A 235 -21.79 30.85 -6.71
C PRO A 235 -20.90 31.00 -7.95
N ASP A 236 -21.08 30.10 -8.91
CA ASP A 236 -20.28 30.03 -10.12
C ASP A 236 -21.15 29.49 -11.25
N ALA A 237 -21.40 30.30 -12.27
CA ALA A 237 -22.23 29.93 -13.42
C ALA A 237 -21.70 28.68 -14.17
N ASN A 238 -20.41 28.40 -14.08
CA ASN A 238 -19.76 27.23 -14.67
C ASN A 238 -19.32 26.19 -13.63
N GLY A 239 -19.73 26.37 -12.37
CA GLY A 239 -19.34 25.51 -11.27
C GLY A 239 -19.78 24.05 -11.47
N PRO A 240 -19.00 23.08 -10.96
CA PRO A 240 -19.29 21.65 -11.09
C PRO A 240 -20.44 21.19 -10.19
N VAL A 241 -20.77 21.93 -9.13
CA VAL A 241 -21.86 21.59 -8.20
C VAL A 241 -23.13 22.28 -8.67
N ILE A 242 -24.13 21.49 -9.04
CA ILE A 242 -25.42 22.00 -9.55
C ILE A 242 -26.46 21.92 -8.43
N CYS A 243 -27.21 23.00 -8.22
CA CYS A 243 -28.39 22.97 -7.38
C CYS A 243 -29.60 22.49 -8.20
N ILE A 244 -30.24 21.42 -7.74
CA ILE A 244 -31.48 20.87 -8.28
C ILE A 244 -32.46 20.80 -7.12
N GLU A 245 -33.60 21.49 -7.22
CA GLU A 245 -34.64 21.52 -6.17
C GLU A 245 -34.11 21.87 -4.78
N ASN A 246 -33.28 22.93 -4.68
CA ASN A 246 -32.64 23.38 -3.43
C ASN A 246 -31.66 22.36 -2.80
N MET A 247 -31.32 21.30 -3.54
CA MET A 247 -30.35 20.29 -3.15
C MET A 247 -29.09 20.39 -3.98
N VAL A 248 -27.95 20.22 -3.34
CA VAL A 248 -26.64 20.12 -3.99
C VAL A 248 -26.02 18.79 -3.63
N THR A 249 -25.41 18.13 -4.62
CA THR A 249 -24.65 16.89 -4.40
C THR A 249 -23.16 17.17 -4.55
N ILE A 250 -22.40 16.87 -3.51
CA ILE A 250 -20.97 17.13 -3.42
C ILE A 250 -20.28 15.78 -3.26
N ALA A 251 -19.77 15.26 -4.37
CA ALA A 251 -19.17 13.95 -4.43
C ALA A 251 -18.02 13.80 -3.41
N GLY A 252 -18.13 12.79 -2.55
CA GLY A 252 -17.12 12.46 -1.55
C GLY A 252 -17.20 13.25 -0.24
N LEU A 253 -18.29 13.99 -0.02
CA LEU A 253 -18.62 14.56 1.29
C LEU A 253 -18.72 13.47 2.38
N SER A 254 -19.23 12.28 2.04
CA SER A 254 -19.28 11.12 2.93
C SER A 254 -17.92 10.61 3.39
N TYR A 255 -16.86 10.81 2.59
CA TYR A 255 -15.48 10.46 2.98
C TYR A 255 -14.85 11.47 3.91
N MET A 256 -15.32 12.73 3.88
CA MET A 256 -14.83 13.80 4.75
C MET A 256 -15.52 13.76 6.12
N VAL A 257 -16.84 13.58 6.11
CA VAL A 257 -17.65 13.43 7.31
C VAL A 257 -18.57 12.23 7.11
N PRO A 258 -18.43 11.15 7.90
CA PRO A 258 -19.34 10.01 7.82
C PRO A 258 -20.80 10.45 8.01
N TYR A 259 -21.70 9.94 7.17
CA TYR A 259 -23.13 10.15 7.33
C TYR A 259 -23.72 9.04 8.20
N ASN A 260 -24.40 9.40 9.28
CA ASN A 260 -24.95 8.47 10.26
C ASN A 260 -26.35 7.94 9.88
N GLY A 261 -26.86 8.25 8.69
CA GLY A 261 -28.19 7.84 8.25
C GLY A 261 -29.33 8.77 8.73
N GLN A 262 -29.01 9.85 9.43
CA GLN A 262 -30.01 10.83 9.89
C GLN A 262 -29.74 12.21 9.31
N GLU A 263 -30.82 12.88 8.91
CA GLU A 263 -30.77 14.27 8.52
C GLU A 263 -30.39 15.14 9.74
N HIS A 264 -29.45 16.05 9.55
CA HIS A 264 -29.03 16.97 10.60
C HIS A 264 -28.60 18.30 10.02
N GLU A 265 -28.76 19.35 10.81
CA GLU A 265 -28.33 20.69 10.47
C GLU A 265 -26.81 20.82 10.57
N LEU A 266 -26.21 21.49 9.58
CA LEU A 266 -24.81 21.86 9.57
C LEU A 266 -24.68 23.32 9.98
N ILE A 267 -23.64 23.64 10.75
CA ILE A 267 -23.34 25.03 11.07
C ILE A 267 -22.87 25.70 9.78
N SER A 268 -23.56 26.76 9.36
CA SER A 268 -23.25 27.49 8.14
C SER A 268 -23.33 29.00 8.34
N LYS A 269 -22.55 29.74 7.56
CA LYS A 269 -22.58 31.20 7.53
C LYS A 269 -22.17 31.73 6.17
N TYR A 270 -22.73 32.87 5.77
CA TYR A 270 -22.22 33.57 4.61
C TYR A 270 -20.86 34.22 4.92
N SER A 271 -19.91 34.12 3.99
CA SER A 271 -18.62 34.80 4.07
C SER A 271 -18.55 35.90 3.01
N PRO A 272 -18.70 37.19 3.40
CA PRO A 272 -18.54 38.31 2.48
C PRO A 272 -17.16 38.38 1.83
N VAL A 273 -16.12 37.93 2.56
CA VAL A 273 -14.72 37.92 2.10
C VAL A 273 -14.52 36.97 0.93
N HIS A 274 -15.23 35.84 0.93
CA HIS A 274 -15.12 34.80 -0.11
C HIS A 274 -16.30 34.79 -1.08
N GLY A 275 -17.31 35.64 -0.87
CA GLY A 275 -18.51 35.71 -1.70
C GLY A 275 -19.34 34.42 -1.72
N GLY A 276 -19.34 33.64 -0.64
CA GLY A 276 -19.93 32.30 -0.64
C GLY A 276 -20.36 31.79 0.73
N VAL A 277 -21.02 30.63 0.74
CA VAL A 277 -21.52 29.96 1.94
C VAL A 277 -20.44 29.09 2.53
N LEU A 278 -20.05 29.36 3.77
CA LEU A 278 -19.10 28.56 4.53
C LEU A 278 -19.86 27.61 5.45
N ILE A 279 -19.66 26.31 5.24
CA ILE A 279 -20.32 25.22 5.96
C ILE A 279 -19.25 24.50 6.78
N PHE A 280 -19.51 24.27 8.06
CA PHE A 280 -18.63 23.54 8.96
C PHE A 280 -19.05 22.08 8.98
N ILE A 281 -18.11 21.21 8.59
CA ILE A 281 -18.31 19.78 8.38
C ILE A 281 -17.46 18.99 9.38
N SER A 282 -17.61 19.28 10.68
CA SER A 282 -16.80 18.65 11.74
C SER A 282 -17.24 17.23 12.08
#